data_AF-A0A6H0CYK6-F1
#
_entry.id   AF-A0A6H0CYK6-F1
#
_cell.length_a   1.000
_cell.length_b   1.000
_cell.length_c   1.000
_cell.angle_alpha   90.00
_cell.angle_beta   90.00
_cell.angle_gamma   90.00
#
_symmetry.space_group_name_H-M   'P 1'
#
loop_
_entity.id
_entity.type
_entity.pdbx_description
1 polymer ?
#
loop_
_entity_poly.entity_id
_entity_poly.type
_entity_poly.pdbx_seq_one_letter_code
_entity_poly.pdbx_strand_id
1 'polypeptide(L)'
;MSVAFRIRCCLCAKNIPLAGDIVALDGEWQRRYPDMRGILACERCVIDYGWNCCTTAAGGFVDGHVAAPEGEVDVDSWSHHLGRGTHRALVQVHPQSGLLQGAKAYLRSIAARDTDSEYVGMLRTVIQEWDEQRRQQQLDQPADRAAPVGQRPDGRWPPVADGWAQSG
;
A
#
# COMPACT_ATOMS: atom_id res chain seq x y z
N MET A 1 -2.92 2.64 25.75
CA MET A 1 -3.62 1.46 25.18
C MET A 1 -3.20 1.29 23.72
N SER A 2 -3.02 0.05 23.23
CA SER A 2 -2.66 -0.19 21.83
C SER A 2 -3.91 -0.12 20.96
N VAL A 3 -3.91 0.74 19.94
CA VAL A 3 -5.00 0.85 18.96
C VAL A 3 -4.94 -0.33 18.00
N ALA A 4 -6.09 -0.97 17.75
CA ALA A 4 -6.19 -2.00 16.72
C ALA A 4 -5.99 -1.40 15.33
N PHE A 5 -5.24 -2.08 14.48
CA PHE A 5 -5.01 -1.66 13.10
C PHE A 5 -4.89 -2.89 12.20
N ARG A 6 -5.03 -2.68 10.89
CA ARG A 6 -4.76 -3.66 9.85
C ARG A 6 -3.88 -3.01 8.81
N ILE A 7 -2.97 -3.77 8.23
CA ILE A 7 -2.22 -3.34 7.06
C ILE A 7 -2.63 -4.15 5.84
N ARG A 8 -2.57 -3.51 4.67
CA ARG A 8 -2.80 -4.14 3.38
C ARG A 8 -1.47 -4.63 2.82
N CYS A 9 -1.40 -5.87 2.34
CA CYS A 9 -0.21 -6.41 1.67
C CYS A 9 0.19 -5.53 0.48
N CYS A 10 1.48 -5.22 0.34
CA CYS A 10 1.97 -4.38 -0.75
C CYS A 10 1.80 -5.04 -2.14
N LEU A 11 1.73 -6.38 -2.23
CA LEU A 11 1.57 -7.13 -3.48
C LEU A 11 0.09 -7.34 -3.86
N CYS A 12 -0.71 -7.96 -2.99
CA CYS A 12 -2.11 -8.29 -3.33
C CYS A 12 -3.14 -7.27 -2.87
N ALA A 13 -2.73 -6.20 -2.18
CA ALA A 13 -3.59 -5.16 -1.62
C ALA A 13 -4.69 -5.66 -0.66
N LYS A 14 -4.69 -6.92 -0.24
CA LYS A 14 -5.63 -7.48 0.77
C LYS A 14 -5.13 -7.21 2.18
N ASN A 15 -6.05 -7.12 3.14
CA ASN A 15 -5.67 -7.04 4.56
C ASN A 15 -4.90 -8.29 4.98
N ILE A 16 -3.76 -8.10 5.64
CA ILE A 16 -2.99 -9.21 6.17
C ILE A 16 -3.64 -9.71 7.48
N PRO A 17 -3.91 -11.02 7.62
CA PRO A 17 -4.43 -11.59 8.87
C PRO A 17 -3.51 -11.29 10.05
N LEU A 18 -4.07 -10.89 11.19
CA LEU A 18 -3.29 -10.52 12.40
C LEU A 18 -2.55 -11.71 13.05
N ALA A 19 -2.97 -12.94 12.73
CA ALA A 19 -2.36 -14.15 13.28
C ALA A 19 -1.11 -14.60 12.51
N GLY A 20 -0.81 -14.00 11.35
CA GLY A 20 0.33 -14.34 10.53
C GLY A 20 1.47 -13.33 10.64
N ASP A 21 2.67 -13.78 10.30
CA ASP A 21 3.81 -12.88 10.12
C ASP A 21 3.66 -12.02 8.86
N ILE A 22 4.43 -10.94 8.86
CA ILE A 22 4.65 -10.09 7.69
C ILE A 22 6.13 -10.07 7.34
N VAL A 23 6.40 -9.87 6.06
CA VAL A 23 7.75 -9.83 5.49
C VAL A 23 7.98 -8.43 4.93
N ALA A 24 9.11 -7.82 5.26
CA ALA A 24 9.56 -6.59 4.61
C ALA A 24 10.41 -6.95 3.39
N LEU A 25 10.10 -6.30 2.28
CA LEU A 25 10.72 -6.53 0.98
C LEU A 25 11.64 -5.39 0.60
N ASP A 26 12.69 -5.66 -0.18
CA ASP A 26 13.66 -4.66 -0.59
C ASP A 26 13.34 -4.00 -1.96
N GLY A 27 14.33 -3.28 -2.51
CA GLY A 27 14.22 -2.60 -3.79
C GLY A 27 14.10 -3.53 -5.00
N GLU A 28 14.62 -4.77 -4.96
CA GLU A 28 14.48 -5.73 -6.06
C GLU A 28 13.02 -6.17 -6.21
N TRP A 29 12.33 -6.39 -5.09
CA TRP A 29 10.89 -6.62 -5.12
C TRP A 29 10.14 -5.42 -5.71
N GLN A 30 10.48 -4.18 -5.35
CA GLN A 30 9.84 -3.00 -5.90
C GLN A 30 10.08 -2.84 -7.41
N ARG A 31 11.30 -3.14 -7.87
CA ARG A 31 11.64 -3.13 -9.30
C ARG A 31 10.78 -4.10 -10.09
N ARG A 32 10.54 -5.30 -9.55
CA ARG A 32 9.74 -6.34 -10.20
C ARG A 32 8.23 -6.11 -10.10
N TYR A 33 7.77 -5.48 -9.01
CA TYR A 33 6.37 -5.17 -8.76
C TYR A 33 6.18 -3.67 -8.55
N PRO A 34 6.26 -2.84 -9.61
CA PRO A 34 6.26 -1.38 -9.50
C PRO A 34 4.96 -0.80 -8.91
N ASP A 35 3.86 -1.55 -8.98
CA ASP A 35 2.57 -1.15 -8.41
C ASP A 35 2.47 -1.36 -6.89
N MET A 36 3.50 -1.93 -6.26
CA MET A 36 3.48 -2.16 -4.81
C MET A 36 3.34 -0.86 -4.03
N ARG A 37 2.63 -0.93 -2.89
CA ARG A 37 2.47 0.22 -1.99
C ARG A 37 3.09 -0.08 -0.64
N GLY A 38 4.20 0.59 -0.34
CA GLY A 38 5.06 0.23 0.77
C GLY A 38 5.74 -1.12 0.53
N ILE A 39 6.35 -1.69 1.57
CA ILE A 39 7.19 -2.90 1.45
C ILE A 39 6.72 -4.09 2.28
N LEU A 40 5.60 -3.98 3.01
CA LEU A 40 5.16 -5.05 3.91
C LEU A 40 4.23 -6.02 3.17
N ALA A 41 4.66 -7.26 2.97
CA ALA A 41 3.90 -8.30 2.29
C ALA A 41 3.36 -9.35 3.25
N CYS A 42 2.27 -10.02 2.83
CA CYS A 42 1.85 -11.25 3.50
C CYS A 42 2.71 -12.43 3.01
N GLU A 43 2.95 -13.39 3.90
CA GLU A 43 3.74 -14.58 3.62
C GLU A 43 3.24 -15.35 2.38
N ARG A 44 1.92 -15.43 2.18
CA ARG A 44 1.36 -16.12 1.02
C ARG A 44 1.81 -15.48 -0.31
N CYS A 45 1.84 -14.14 -0.39
CA CYS A 45 2.30 -13.49 -1.61
C CYS A 45 3.80 -13.64 -1.80
N VAL A 46 4.59 -13.60 -0.73
CA VAL A 46 6.03 -13.84 -0.83
C VAL A 46 6.33 -15.22 -1.42
N ILE A 47 5.57 -16.24 -1.03
CA ILE A 47 5.70 -17.59 -1.57
C ILE A 47 5.22 -17.66 -3.03
N ASP A 48 4.02 -17.15 -3.31
CA ASP A 48 3.38 -17.31 -4.64
C ASP A 48 4.09 -16.50 -5.74
N TYR A 49 4.72 -15.39 -5.38
CA TYR A 49 5.38 -14.46 -6.32
C TYR A 49 6.91 -14.63 -6.38
N GLY A 50 7.45 -15.72 -5.80
CA GLY A 50 8.90 -15.95 -5.75
C GLY A 50 9.56 -16.10 -7.13
N TRP A 51 10.85 -15.78 -7.21
CA TRP A 51 11.67 -15.91 -8.42
C TRP A 51 13.12 -16.24 -8.08
N ASN A 52 13.88 -16.68 -9.08
CA ASN A 52 15.34 -16.80 -8.99
C ASN A 52 16.03 -15.56 -9.56
N CYS A 53 17.10 -15.10 -8.91
CA CYS A 53 17.87 -13.92 -9.34
C CYS A 53 18.75 -14.22 -10.56
N CYS A 54 19.22 -15.48 -10.66
CA CYS A 54 20.02 -15.96 -11.79
C CYS A 54 19.14 -16.37 -12.98
N THR A 55 19.50 -15.96 -14.20
CA THR A 55 18.76 -16.31 -15.43
C THR A 55 19.50 -17.23 -16.39
N THR A 56 20.81 -17.45 -16.20
CA THR A 56 21.60 -18.23 -17.16
C THR A 56 22.28 -19.42 -16.49
N ALA A 57 22.45 -20.51 -17.24
CA ALA A 57 23.31 -21.62 -16.85
C ALA A 57 24.77 -21.18 -16.59
N ALA A 58 25.15 -19.98 -17.05
CA ALA A 58 26.44 -19.34 -16.83
C ALA A 58 26.50 -18.49 -15.55
N GLY A 59 25.41 -18.38 -14.77
CA GLY A 59 25.41 -17.73 -13.45
C GLY A 59 25.27 -16.20 -13.46
N GLY A 60 24.62 -15.61 -14.46
CA GLY A 60 24.39 -14.16 -14.53
C GLY A 60 23.05 -13.68 -13.95
N PHE A 61 23.07 -12.49 -13.35
CA PHE A 61 21.87 -11.76 -12.92
C PHE A 61 21.13 -11.10 -14.10
N VAL A 62 19.85 -10.84 -13.92
CA VAL A 62 19.05 -10.04 -14.88
C VAL A 62 19.54 -8.60 -14.97
N ASP A 63 19.30 -7.96 -16.12
CA ASP A 63 19.59 -6.53 -16.26
C ASP A 63 18.77 -5.70 -15.25
N GLY A 64 19.43 -4.69 -14.67
CA GLY A 64 18.89 -3.86 -13.60
C GLY A 64 18.68 -4.55 -12.26
N HIS A 65 19.24 -5.75 -12.05
CA HIS A 65 19.20 -6.45 -10.76
C HIS A 65 19.72 -5.57 -9.62
N VAL A 66 18.93 -5.46 -8.55
CA VAL A 66 19.35 -4.82 -7.29
C VAL A 66 19.95 -5.91 -6.41
N ALA A 67 21.20 -5.75 -6.01
CA ALA A 67 21.88 -6.75 -5.17
C ALA A 67 21.17 -6.93 -3.82
N ALA A 68 21.15 -8.16 -3.33
CA ALA A 68 20.67 -8.49 -1.99
C ALA A 68 21.46 -7.72 -0.90
N PRO A 69 20.90 -7.58 0.32
CA PRO A 69 21.60 -6.96 1.44
C PRO A 69 22.99 -7.57 1.69
N GLU A 70 23.90 -6.76 2.21
CA GLU A 70 25.27 -7.20 2.50
C GLU A 70 25.29 -8.41 3.44
N GLY A 71 26.06 -9.44 3.08
CA GLY A 71 26.17 -10.68 3.85
C GLY A 71 25.16 -11.75 3.48
N GLU A 72 24.17 -11.45 2.63
CA GLU A 72 23.23 -12.43 2.10
C GLU A 72 23.73 -13.03 0.79
N VAL A 73 23.44 -14.32 0.57
CA VAL A 73 23.74 -14.97 -0.70
C VAL A 73 22.61 -14.63 -1.67
N ASP A 74 22.90 -13.84 -2.69
CA ASP A 74 21.94 -13.37 -3.70
C ASP A 74 21.62 -14.48 -4.73
N VAL A 75 20.59 -15.28 -4.43
CA VAL A 75 20.21 -16.45 -5.24
C VAL A 75 18.80 -16.36 -5.76
N ASP A 76 17.88 -15.90 -4.93
CA ASP A 76 16.46 -15.86 -5.22
C ASP A 76 15.75 -14.74 -4.45
N SER A 77 14.45 -14.64 -4.68
CA SER A 77 13.58 -13.65 -4.06
C SER A 77 13.61 -13.63 -2.52
N TRP A 78 14.01 -14.71 -1.86
CA TRP A 78 14.10 -14.78 -0.41
C TRP A 78 15.35 -14.09 0.13
N SER A 79 16.43 -14.02 -0.66
CA SER A 79 17.61 -13.20 -0.38
C SER A 79 17.27 -11.70 -0.30
N HIS A 80 16.12 -11.31 -0.85
CA HIS A 80 15.61 -9.94 -0.91
C HIS A 80 14.57 -9.61 0.18
N HIS A 81 14.54 -10.41 1.26
CA HIS A 81 13.77 -10.10 2.45
C HIS A 81 14.60 -9.24 3.42
N LEU A 82 14.07 -8.08 3.81
CA LEU A 82 14.69 -7.22 4.82
C LEU A 82 14.40 -7.70 6.25
N GLY A 83 13.35 -8.49 6.43
CA GLY A 83 13.00 -9.05 7.74
C GLY A 83 11.62 -9.69 7.77
N ARG A 84 11.38 -10.47 8.83
CA ARG A 84 10.11 -11.17 9.09
C ARG A 84 9.69 -10.95 10.55
N GLY A 85 8.39 -10.77 10.78
CA GLY A 85 7.85 -10.77 12.13
C GLY A 85 6.42 -10.24 12.23
N THR A 86 6.02 -9.87 13.44
CA THR A 86 4.63 -9.42 13.70
C THR A 86 4.30 -8.08 13.03
N HIS A 87 3.01 -7.81 12.80
CA HIS A 87 2.52 -6.53 12.29
C HIS A 87 3.05 -5.34 13.06
N ARG A 88 3.06 -5.42 14.39
CA ARG A 88 3.51 -4.33 15.26
C ARG A 88 5.01 -4.10 15.16
N ALA A 89 5.80 -5.17 15.10
CA ALA A 89 7.24 -5.04 15.00
C ALA A 89 7.62 -4.38 13.68
N LEU A 90 7.14 -4.91 12.57
CA LEU A 90 7.57 -4.48 11.24
C LEU A 90 6.99 -3.11 10.84
N VAL A 91 5.81 -2.73 11.32
CA VAL A 91 5.29 -1.35 11.15
C VAL A 91 6.13 -0.33 11.93
N GLN A 92 6.69 -0.71 13.07
CA GLN A 92 7.55 0.18 13.86
C GLN A 92 8.94 0.32 13.24
N VAL A 93 9.49 -0.76 12.68
CA VAL A 93 10.76 -0.73 11.94
C VAL A 93 10.61 0.01 10.61
N HIS A 94 9.47 -0.11 9.93
CA HIS A 94 9.20 0.53 8.63
C HIS A 94 7.95 1.44 8.68
N PRO A 95 8.01 2.57 9.41
CA PRO A 95 6.84 3.41 9.67
C PRO A 95 6.26 4.04 8.41
N GLN A 96 7.08 4.42 7.43
CA GLN A 96 6.62 4.95 6.14
C GLN A 96 5.73 3.94 5.40
N SER A 97 6.18 2.68 5.31
CA SER A 97 5.40 1.59 4.73
C SER A 97 4.14 1.30 5.55
N GLY A 98 4.24 1.33 6.88
CA GLY A 98 3.08 1.27 7.77
C GLY A 98 2.02 2.34 7.45
N LEU A 99 2.42 3.59 7.24
CA LEU A 99 1.51 4.68 6.88
C LEU A 99 0.82 4.45 5.54
N LEU A 100 1.58 4.04 4.51
CA LEU A 100 1.05 3.72 3.18
C LEU A 100 0.07 2.55 3.21
N GLN A 101 0.27 1.61 4.13
CA GLN A 101 -0.44 0.34 4.15
C GLN A 101 -1.59 0.28 5.18
N GLY A 102 -1.84 1.35 5.94
CA GLY A 102 -3.03 1.49 6.79
C GLY A 102 -2.79 1.56 8.30
N ALA A 103 -1.54 1.62 8.76
CA ALA A 103 -1.20 1.67 10.18
C ALA A 103 -1.21 3.07 10.80
N LYS A 104 -1.77 4.08 10.12
CA LYS A 104 -1.76 5.49 10.55
C LYS A 104 -2.21 5.69 12.00
N ALA A 105 -3.35 5.12 12.39
CA ALA A 105 -3.88 5.29 13.74
C ALA A 105 -2.96 4.71 14.81
N TYR A 106 -2.35 3.55 14.52
CA TYR A 106 -1.41 2.91 15.43
C TYR A 106 -0.12 3.71 15.60
N LEU A 107 0.50 4.14 14.50
CA LEU A 107 1.72 4.96 14.54
C LEU A 107 1.49 6.29 15.27
N ARG A 108 0.35 6.95 15.03
CA ARG A 108 -0.04 8.17 15.79
C ARG A 108 -0.24 7.90 17.27
N SER A 109 -0.81 6.76 17.65
CA SER A 109 -0.97 6.39 19.06
C SER A 109 0.36 6.19 19.80
N ILE A 110 1.42 5.82 19.07
CA ILE A 110 2.78 5.74 19.62
C ILE A 110 3.39 7.14 19.70
N ALA A 111 3.30 7.92 18.63
CA ALA A 111 3.85 9.28 18.57
C ALA A 111 3.23 10.24 19.60
N ALA A 112 1.99 9.99 20.02
CA ALA A 112 1.27 10.76 21.04
C ALA A 112 1.66 10.42 22.48
N ARG A 113 2.55 9.45 22.71
CA ARG A 113 3.03 9.15 24.06
C ARG A 113 3.90 10.29 24.56
N ASP A 114 3.72 10.62 25.83
CA ASP A 114 4.52 11.62 26.54
C ASP A 114 5.83 11.00 27.01
N THR A 115 6.67 10.66 26.04
CA THR A 115 8.00 10.09 26.26
C THR A 115 8.98 10.80 25.35
N ASP A 116 10.07 11.30 25.91
CA ASP A 116 11.16 11.92 25.18
C ASP A 116 12.14 10.83 24.69
N SER A 117 11.67 10.07 23.70
CA SER A 117 12.46 9.02 23.05
C SER A 117 12.79 9.44 21.63
N GLU A 118 14.05 9.26 21.22
CA GLU A 118 14.51 9.47 19.84
C GLU A 118 13.57 8.79 18.83
N TYR A 119 13.12 7.57 19.14
CA TYR A 119 12.18 6.82 18.32
C TYR A 119 10.82 7.53 18.16
N VAL A 120 10.29 8.12 19.23
CA VAL A 120 9.03 8.90 19.18
C VAL A 120 9.22 10.19 18.39
N GLY A 121 10.38 10.84 18.52
CA GLY A 121 10.78 11.97 17.68
C GLY A 121 10.79 11.61 16.19
N MET A 122 11.48 10.51 15.83
CA MET A 122 11.53 9.99 14.46
C MET A 122 10.13 9.66 13.92
N LEU A 123 9.26 9.01 14.71
CA LEU A 123 7.88 8.75 14.29
C LEU A 123 7.08 10.02 14.02
N ARG A 124 7.25 11.08 14.83
CA ARG A 124 6.57 12.37 14.60
C ARG A 124 7.01 13.00 13.28
N THR A 125 8.32 13.00 13.00
CA THR A 125 8.88 13.47 11.72
C THR A 125 8.30 12.71 10.55
N VAL A 126 8.33 11.38 10.58
CA VAL A 126 7.79 10.53 9.50
C VAL A 126 6.30 10.77 9.25
N ILE A 127 5.51 10.94 10.31
CA ILE A 127 4.08 11.25 10.19
C ILE A 127 3.85 12.64 9.59
N GLN A 128 4.65 13.64 9.99
CA GLN A 128 4.55 15.01 9.49
C GLN A 128 4.86 15.08 7.99
N GLU A 129 5.96 14.45 7.56
CA GLU A 129 6.34 14.38 6.14
C GLU A 129 5.25 13.72 5.30
N TRP A 130 4.69 12.60 5.79
CA TRP A 130 3.61 11.91 5.11
C TRP A 130 2.33 12.76 5.02
N ASP A 131 1.96 13.48 6.08
CA ASP A 131 0.81 14.38 6.07
C ASP A 131 1.01 15.53 5.06
N GLU A 132 2.22 16.08 4.95
CA GLU A 132 2.54 17.13 3.99
C GLU A 132 2.44 16.63 2.54
N GLN A 133 3.05 15.47 2.25
CA GLN A 133 2.94 14.85 0.93
C GLN A 133 1.48 14.59 0.54
N ARG A 134 0.65 14.13 1.49
CA ARG A 134 -0.78 13.89 1.26
C ARG A 134 -1.57 15.17 1.01
N ARG A 135 -1.21 16.26 1.69
CA ARG A 135 -1.81 17.58 1.45
C ARG A 135 -1.45 18.08 0.06
N GLN A 136 -0.17 17.99 -0.32
CA GLN A 136 0.29 18.40 -1.65
C GLN A 136 -0.42 17.61 -2.77
N GLN A 137 -0.52 16.29 -2.63
CA GLN A 137 -1.28 15.44 -3.58
C GLN A 137 -2.77 15.78 -3.68
N GLN A 138 -3.37 16.35 -2.63
CA GLN A 138 -4.77 16.79 -2.66
C GLN A 138 -4.92 18.16 -3.34
N LEU A 139 -3.94 19.04 -3.19
CA LEU A 139 -3.90 20.35 -3.86
C LEU A 139 -3.59 20.22 -5.35
N ASP A 140 -2.74 19.27 -5.72
CA ASP A 140 -2.33 19.01 -7.11
C ASP A 140 -3.37 18.20 -7.89
N GLN A 141 -4.41 17.67 -7.23
CA GLN A 141 -5.53 17.06 -7.94
C GLN A 141 -6.39 18.18 -8.56
N PRO A 142 -6.47 18.30 -9.90
CA PRO A 142 -7.27 19.33 -10.54
C PRO A 142 -8.74 19.18 -10.11
N ALA A 143 -9.42 20.31 -9.89
CA ALA A 143 -10.81 20.39 -9.48
C ALA A 143 -11.83 19.85 -10.52
N ASP A 144 -11.39 19.13 -11.56
CA ASP A 144 -12.17 18.66 -12.71
C ASP A 144 -13.03 17.41 -12.45
N ARG A 145 -13.41 17.17 -11.19
CA ARG A 145 -14.53 16.29 -10.86
C ARG A 145 -15.69 17.05 -10.21
N ALA A 146 -15.89 18.31 -10.59
CA ALA A 146 -17.23 18.88 -10.58
C ALA A 146 -18.12 18.02 -11.51
N ALA A 147 -19.23 17.53 -10.97
CA ALA A 147 -20.13 16.57 -11.59
C ALA A 147 -20.61 17.01 -13.00
N PRO A 148 -21.01 16.07 -13.88
CA PRO A 148 -21.79 16.42 -15.06
C PRO A 148 -23.08 17.12 -14.61
N VAL A 149 -23.15 18.43 -14.84
CA VAL A 149 -24.41 19.16 -14.86
C VAL A 149 -25.25 18.56 -15.99
N GLY A 150 -26.28 17.80 -15.60
CA GLY A 150 -27.38 17.45 -16.49
C GLY A 150 -27.42 16.00 -16.97
N GLN A 151 -27.85 15.08 -16.10
CA GLN A 151 -28.62 13.90 -16.53
C GLN A 151 -29.42 13.36 -15.34
N ARG A 152 -30.75 13.39 -15.47
CA ARG A 152 -31.67 12.68 -14.56
C ARG A 152 -31.89 11.24 -15.05
N PRO A 153 -32.26 10.32 -14.12
CA PRO A 153 -31.99 8.88 -14.23
C PRO A 153 -33.15 8.04 -14.78
N ASP A 154 -34.16 8.64 -15.38
CA ASP A 154 -35.33 7.97 -15.92
C ASP A 154 -35.43 8.26 -17.41
N GLY A 155 -35.00 7.32 -18.26
CA GLY A 155 -35.05 7.41 -19.73
C GLY A 155 -36.45 7.46 -20.32
N ARG A 156 -37.36 8.24 -19.73
CA ARG A 156 -38.76 8.37 -20.09
C ARG A 156 -38.96 9.75 -20.70
N TRP A 157 -39.17 9.76 -22.02
CA TRP A 157 -39.65 10.95 -22.73
C TRP A 157 -41.02 11.36 -22.18
N PRO A 158 -41.33 12.67 -22.12
CA PRO A 158 -42.67 13.11 -21.72
C PRO A 158 -43.71 12.52 -22.69
N PRO A 159 -44.85 12.00 -22.20
CA PRO A 159 -45.88 11.47 -23.07
C PRO A 159 -46.47 12.61 -23.92
N VAL A 160 -46.61 12.33 -25.22
CA VAL A 160 -47.34 13.16 -26.17
C VAL A 160 -48.81 13.12 -25.77
N ALA A 161 -49.44 14.28 -25.62
CA ALA A 161 -50.84 14.38 -25.28
C ALA A 161 -51.70 14.13 -26.52
N ASP A 162 -52.21 12.91 -26.68
CA ASP A 162 -53.28 12.60 -27.64
C ASP A 162 -54.60 12.45 -26.89
N GLY A 163 -55.47 13.45 -27.08
CA GLY A 163 -56.89 13.31 -26.82
C GLY A 163 -57.63 12.73 -28.03
N TRP A 164 -58.93 12.45 -27.80
CA TRP A 164 -60.02 12.22 -28.75
C TRP A 164 -60.35 10.77 -29.15
N ALA A 165 -61.50 10.29 -28.64
CA ALA A 165 -62.62 9.59 -29.33
C ALA A 165 -63.26 8.56 -28.38
N GLN A 166 -64.42 8.86 -27.78
CA GLN A 166 -65.79 8.58 -28.27
C GLN A 166 -66.28 7.12 -28.08
N SER A 167 -67.27 7.02 -27.20
CA SER A 167 -68.47 6.17 -27.17
C SER A 167 -68.68 5.08 -28.23
N GLY A 168 -69.12 3.92 -27.75
CA GLY A 168 -69.77 2.83 -28.50
C GLY A 168 -70.15 1.70 -27.56
#